data_AF-A0A933GTP9-F1
#
_entry.id   AF-A0A933GTP9-F1
#
_cell.length_a   1.000
_cell.length_b   1.000
_cell.length_c   1.000
_cell.angle_alpha   90.00
_cell.angle_beta   90.00
_cell.angle_gamma   90.00
#
_symmetry.space_group_name_H-M   'P 1'
#
loop_
_entity.id
_entity.type
_entity.pdbx_description
1 polymer ?
#
loop_
_entity_poly.entity_id
_entity_poly.type
_entity_poly.pdbx_seq_one_letter_code
_entity_poly.pdbx_strand_id
1 'polypeptide(L)'
;MTELRFVDSNVLVYRHARDETAKRKRADSILGALWRERIGRVSDQVLHEFYVVATRKIARPVAPEVARKEVRLLERWSPIPGSAALRESAWRLEDRFGLSWWDALIVAAAQAAKCRYLLSEDFGDGQDYEGVLVIDPFSRDPAELGLDLRD
;
A
#
# COMPACT_ATOMS: atom_id res chain seq x y z
N MET A 1 4.77 18.23 -10.55
CA MET A 1 3.57 17.69 -9.85
C MET A 1 4.03 16.49 -9.06
N THR A 2 3.55 16.33 -7.83
CA THR A 2 3.89 15.15 -7.03
C THR A 2 2.94 14.02 -7.39
N GLU A 3 3.48 12.90 -7.83
CA GLU A 3 2.72 11.73 -8.28
C GLU A 3 2.07 10.98 -7.10
N LEU A 4 0.87 10.44 -7.32
CA LEU A 4 0.15 9.67 -6.31
C LEU A 4 0.79 8.30 -6.11
N ARG A 5 0.77 7.83 -4.86
CA ARG A 5 1.36 6.55 -4.43
C ARG A 5 0.29 5.68 -3.80
N PHE A 6 0.06 4.52 -4.38
CA PHE A 6 -0.79 3.48 -3.81
C PHE A 6 0.02 2.69 -2.79
N VAL A 7 -0.56 2.44 -1.62
CA VAL A 7 0.11 1.76 -0.52
C VAL A 7 -0.51 0.39 -0.31
N ASP A 8 0.31 -0.64 -0.32
CA ASP A 8 -0.12 -2.01 -0.04
C ASP A 8 -0.25 -2.27 1.47
N SER A 9 -0.93 -3.36 1.84
CA SER A 9 -1.20 -3.73 3.23
C SER A 9 0.09 -4.05 3.99
N ASN A 10 1.11 -4.64 3.36
CA ASN A 10 2.39 -4.93 4.00
C ASN A 10 3.07 -3.66 4.56
N VAL A 11 3.05 -2.54 3.83
CA VAL A 11 3.64 -1.27 4.26
C VAL A 11 2.91 -0.72 5.49
N LEU A 12 1.57 -0.79 5.50
CA LEU A 12 0.75 -0.39 6.65
C LEU A 12 1.00 -1.29 7.87
N VAL A 13 1.14 -2.59 7.64
CA VAL A 13 1.42 -3.60 8.68
C VAL A 13 2.78 -3.36 9.32
N TYR A 14 3.81 -3.07 8.54
CA TYR A 14 5.16 -2.84 9.07
C TYR A 14 5.23 -1.67 10.05
N ARG A 15 4.37 -0.66 9.93
CA ARG A 15 4.23 0.42 10.93
C ARG A 15 3.95 -0.11 12.34
N HIS A 16 3.31 -1.27 12.46
CA HIS A 16 2.91 -1.88 13.72
C HIS A 16 3.75 -3.12 14.11
N ALA A 17 4.58 -3.64 13.21
CA ALA A 17 5.45 -4.79 13.45
C ALA A 17 6.60 -4.44 14.41
N ARG A 18 6.47 -4.81 15.69
CA ARG A 18 7.41 -4.42 16.78
C ARG A 18 8.74 -5.19 16.74
N ASP A 19 8.72 -6.38 16.16
CA ASP A 19 9.85 -7.24 15.89
C ASP A 19 10.71 -6.73 14.71
N GLU A 20 10.10 -6.03 13.76
CA GLU A 20 10.76 -5.50 12.56
C GLU A 20 11.18 -4.04 12.71
N THR A 21 12.11 -3.74 13.63
CA THR A 21 12.42 -2.35 14.02
C THR A 21 12.87 -1.46 12.86
N ALA A 22 13.67 -1.98 11.93
CA ALA A 22 14.15 -1.21 10.77
C ALA A 22 13.02 -0.90 9.78
N LYS A 23 12.27 -1.93 9.35
CA LYS A 23 11.12 -1.77 8.46
C LYS A 23 10.01 -0.93 9.09
N ARG A 24 9.80 -1.01 10.40
CA ARG A 24 8.85 -0.18 11.13
C ARG A 24 9.19 1.31 11.06
N LYS A 25 10.44 1.68 11.37
CA LYS A 25 10.90 3.07 11.24
C LYS A 25 10.74 3.56 9.81
N ARG A 26 11.14 2.74 8.85
CA ARG A 26 11.02 3.00 7.42
C ARG A 26 9.58 3.26 6.99
N ALA A 27 8.66 2.38 7.37
CA ALA A 27 7.24 2.50 7.10
C ALA A 27 6.65 3.76 7.73
N ASP A 28 7.01 4.09 8.97
CA ASP A 28 6.51 5.30 9.66
C ASP A 28 6.96 6.58 8.95
N SER A 29 8.24 6.69 8.55
CA SER A 29 8.74 7.84 7.78
C SER A 29 8.07 7.97 6.41
N ILE A 30 7.86 6.85 5.70
CA ILE A 30 7.17 6.85 4.39
C ILE A 30 5.73 7.30 4.56
N LEU A 31 4.98 6.70 5.48
CA LEU A 31 3.58 7.07 5.71
C LEU A 31 3.47 8.52 6.17
N GLY A 32 4.40 9.00 7.01
CA GLY A 32 4.52 10.40 7.39
C GLY A 32 4.66 11.35 6.18
N ALA A 33 5.55 11.02 5.25
CA ALA A 33 5.73 11.78 4.01
C ALA A 33 4.45 11.78 3.15
N LEU A 34 3.81 10.61 2.97
CA LEU A 34 2.57 10.49 2.21
C LEU A 34 1.42 11.32 2.79
N TRP A 35 1.31 11.37 4.12
CA TRP A 35 0.32 12.20 4.82
C TRP A 35 0.60 13.69 4.65
N ARG A 36 1.87 14.10 4.79
CA ARG A 36 2.30 15.50 4.67
C ARG A 36 2.06 16.03 3.26
N GLU A 37 2.42 15.24 2.26
CA GLU A 37 2.30 15.59 0.84
C GLU A 37 0.89 15.32 0.27
N ARG A 38 0.03 14.60 1.01
CA ARG A 38 -1.37 14.24 0.64
C ARG A 38 -1.49 13.38 -0.62
N ILE A 39 -0.50 12.54 -0.85
CA ILE A 39 -0.36 11.73 -2.08
C ILE A 39 -0.57 10.23 -1.88
N GLY A 40 -0.81 9.78 -0.64
CA GLY A 40 -1.12 8.37 -0.35
C GLY A 40 -2.53 7.98 -0.80
N ARG A 41 -2.68 6.77 -1.34
CA ARG A 41 -3.94 6.13 -1.75
C ARG A 41 -3.94 4.66 -1.34
N VAL A 42 -5.12 4.09 -1.13
CA VAL A 42 -5.35 2.68 -0.75
C VAL A 42 -6.66 2.17 -1.39
N SER A 43 -7.01 0.91 -1.18
CA SER A 43 -8.32 0.33 -1.50
C SER A 43 -8.99 -0.28 -0.26
N ASP A 44 -10.29 -0.57 -0.36
CA ASP A 44 -10.99 -1.31 0.70
C ASP A 44 -10.34 -2.67 0.97
N GLN A 45 -9.83 -3.34 -0.07
CA GLN A 45 -9.09 -4.60 0.07
C GLN A 45 -7.87 -4.41 0.99
N VAL A 46 -7.04 -3.40 0.74
CA VAL A 46 -5.87 -3.08 1.57
C VAL A 46 -6.29 -2.85 3.02
N LEU A 47 -7.39 -2.13 3.27
CA LEU A 47 -7.89 -1.87 4.62
C LEU A 47 -8.35 -3.15 5.33
N HIS A 48 -9.04 -4.04 4.61
CA HIS A 48 -9.47 -5.34 5.15
C HIS A 48 -8.27 -6.23 5.51
N GLU A 49 -7.30 -6.34 4.60
CA GLU A 49 -6.08 -7.10 4.82
C GLU A 49 -5.27 -6.57 5.99
N PHE A 50 -5.05 -5.25 6.03
CA PHE A 50 -4.37 -4.58 7.14
C PHE A 50 -5.04 -4.92 8.48
N TYR A 51 -6.37 -4.78 8.57
CA TYR A 51 -7.10 -5.04 9.82
C TYR A 51 -6.91 -6.48 10.29
N VAL A 52 -7.05 -7.45 9.39
CA VAL A 52 -6.89 -8.88 9.72
C VAL A 52 -5.45 -9.18 10.14
N VAL A 53 -4.46 -8.69 9.41
CA VAL A 53 -3.05 -8.97 9.67
C VAL A 53 -2.61 -8.32 10.98
N ALA A 54 -2.90 -7.02 11.16
CA ALA A 54 -2.50 -6.26 12.34
C ALA A 54 -3.13 -6.82 13.63
N THR A 55 -4.35 -7.34 13.58
CA THR A 55 -5.05 -7.84 14.78
C THR A 55 -4.88 -9.33 15.05
N ARG A 56 -4.30 -10.12 14.11
CA ARG A 56 -4.25 -11.59 14.25
C ARG A 56 -2.94 -12.24 13.83
N LYS A 57 -2.23 -11.71 12.84
CA LYS A 57 -1.13 -12.44 12.16
C LYS A 57 0.27 -11.94 12.53
N ILE A 58 0.42 -10.69 12.96
CA ILE A 58 1.72 -10.17 13.39
C ILE A 58 2.13 -10.76 14.76
N ALA A 59 3.44 -10.80 15.05
CA ALA A 59 3.98 -11.40 16.28
C ALA A 59 3.42 -10.79 17.58
N ARG A 60 3.08 -9.49 17.54
CA ARG A 60 2.42 -8.79 18.65
C ARG A 60 1.17 -8.08 18.15
N PRO A 61 0.01 -8.76 18.12
CA PRO A 61 -1.22 -8.20 17.59
C PRO A 61 -1.60 -6.85 18.19
N VAL A 62 -2.03 -5.93 17.32
CA VAL A 62 -2.57 -4.64 17.71
C VAL A 62 -3.98 -4.82 18.26
N ALA A 63 -4.31 -4.09 19.33
CA ALA A 63 -5.67 -4.09 19.86
C ALA A 63 -6.68 -3.65 18.78
N PRO A 64 -7.83 -4.32 18.62
CA PRO A 64 -8.80 -4.01 17.57
C PRO A 64 -9.20 -2.52 17.50
N GLU A 65 -9.30 -1.85 18.63
CA GLU A 65 -9.66 -0.43 18.74
C GLU A 65 -8.60 0.49 18.13
N VAL A 66 -7.31 0.11 18.22
CA VAL A 66 -6.20 0.84 17.60
C VAL A 66 -6.22 0.63 16.09
N ALA A 67 -6.39 -0.61 15.63
CA ALA A 67 -6.49 -0.90 14.20
C ALA A 67 -7.70 -0.19 13.55
N ARG A 68 -8.86 -0.17 14.21
CA ARG A 68 -10.05 0.56 13.75
C ARG A 68 -9.82 2.07 13.66
N LYS A 69 -9.03 2.65 14.57
CA LYS A 69 -8.65 4.08 14.49
C LYS A 69 -7.79 4.36 13.26
N GLU A 70 -6.84 3.48 12.96
CA GLU A 70 -5.99 3.62 11.77
C GLU A 70 -6.80 3.49 10.49
N VAL A 71 -7.70 2.49 10.39
CA VAL A 71 -8.61 2.35 9.23
C VAL A 71 -9.43 3.63 9.02
N ARG A 72 -10.06 4.18 10.08
CA ARG A 72 -10.80 5.44 9.98
C ARG A 72 -9.95 6.65 9.59
N LEU A 73 -8.66 6.63 9.92
CA LEU A 73 -7.72 7.66 9.48
C LEU A 73 -7.47 7.52 7.97
N LEU A 74 -7.19 6.30 7.51
CA LEU A 74 -6.92 5.97 6.10
C LEU A 74 -8.12 6.22 5.17
N GLU A 75 -9.35 6.30 5.69
CA GLU A 75 -10.51 6.78 4.92
C GLU A 75 -10.27 8.16 4.28
N ARG A 76 -9.42 9.00 4.89
CA ARG A 76 -9.06 10.32 4.31
C ARG A 76 -8.24 10.21 3.02
N TRP A 77 -7.71 9.04 2.70
CA TRP A 77 -7.07 8.77 1.41
C TRP A 77 -8.07 8.37 0.31
N SER A 78 -9.38 8.38 0.61
CA SER A 78 -10.46 8.01 -0.32
C SER A 78 -10.23 6.63 -0.94
N PRO A 79 -10.33 5.55 -0.14
CA PRO A 79 -10.06 4.20 -0.60
C PRO A 79 -10.86 3.84 -1.85
N ILE A 80 -10.23 3.12 -2.79
CA ILE A 80 -10.93 2.60 -3.97
C ILE A 80 -11.85 1.44 -3.54
N PRO A 81 -13.17 1.56 -3.74
CA PRO A 81 -14.09 0.51 -3.37
C PRO A 81 -14.08 -0.62 -4.40
N GLY A 82 -14.45 -1.82 -3.94
CA GLY A 82 -14.73 -2.94 -4.84
C GLY A 82 -15.87 -2.59 -5.80
N SER A 83 -15.65 -2.77 -7.10
CA SER A 83 -16.67 -2.52 -8.13
C SER A 83 -16.57 -3.54 -9.27
N ALA A 84 -17.61 -3.62 -10.11
CA ALA A 84 -17.57 -4.46 -11.31
C ALA A 84 -16.45 -4.02 -12.26
N ALA A 85 -16.29 -2.72 -12.48
CA ALA A 85 -15.21 -2.18 -13.32
C ALA A 85 -13.81 -2.54 -12.78
N LEU A 86 -13.64 -2.50 -11.45
CA LEU A 86 -12.38 -2.92 -10.83
C LEU A 86 -12.09 -4.40 -11.07
N ARG A 87 -13.11 -5.27 -10.96
CA ARG A 87 -12.97 -6.72 -11.23
C ARG A 87 -12.60 -7.01 -12.69
N GLU A 88 -13.26 -6.37 -13.64
CA GLU A 88 -12.92 -6.52 -15.07
C GLU A 88 -11.47 -6.10 -15.36
N SER A 89 -11.03 -5.00 -14.74
CA SER A 89 -9.64 -4.55 -14.87
C SER A 89 -8.66 -5.54 -14.24
N ALA A 90 -9.01 -6.11 -13.08
CA ALA A 90 -8.18 -7.11 -12.40
C ALA A 90 -8.04 -8.39 -13.22
N TRP A 91 -9.11 -8.96 -13.78
CA TRP A 91 -9.00 -10.13 -14.68
C TRP A 91 -8.09 -9.85 -15.87
N ARG A 92 -8.21 -8.67 -16.49
CA ARG A 92 -7.34 -8.29 -17.60
C ARG A 92 -5.86 -8.20 -17.19
N LEU A 93 -5.56 -7.72 -15.98
CA LEU A 93 -4.20 -7.65 -15.45
C LEU A 93 -3.67 -9.03 -15.05
N GLU A 94 -4.50 -9.87 -14.45
CA GLU A 94 -4.22 -11.27 -14.12
C GLU A 94 -3.81 -12.04 -15.40
N ASP A 95 -4.64 -12.01 -16.43
CA ASP A 95 -4.37 -12.68 -17.71
C ASP A 95 -3.10 -12.15 -18.40
N ARG A 96 -2.91 -10.81 -18.38
CA ARG A 96 -1.80 -10.18 -19.11
C ARG A 96 -0.44 -10.36 -18.44
N PHE A 97 -0.39 -10.30 -17.11
CA PHE A 97 0.85 -10.28 -16.35
C PHE A 97 1.09 -11.54 -15.51
N GLY A 98 0.14 -12.49 -15.48
CA GLY A 98 0.24 -13.70 -14.66
C GLY A 98 0.23 -13.41 -13.16
N LEU A 99 -0.41 -12.30 -12.75
CA LEU A 99 -0.58 -11.94 -11.35
C LEU A 99 -1.54 -12.91 -10.66
N SER A 100 -1.40 -13.08 -9.34
CA SER A 100 -2.48 -13.69 -8.58
C SER A 100 -3.70 -12.76 -8.60
N TRP A 101 -4.91 -13.32 -8.45
CA TRP A 101 -6.15 -12.54 -8.37
C TRP A 101 -6.07 -11.37 -7.37
N TRP A 102 -5.49 -11.59 -6.19
CA TRP A 102 -5.40 -10.56 -5.15
C TRP A 102 -4.42 -9.45 -5.52
N ASP A 103 -3.29 -9.80 -6.12
CA ASP A 103 -2.29 -8.85 -6.61
C ASP A 103 -2.84 -8.04 -7.79
N ALA A 104 -3.59 -8.67 -8.68
CA ALA A 104 -4.24 -8.02 -9.81
C ALA A 104 -5.26 -6.97 -9.35
N LEU A 105 -6.01 -7.24 -8.26
CA LEU A 105 -6.92 -6.25 -7.66
C LEU A 105 -6.17 -5.05 -7.06
N ILE A 106 -5.01 -5.27 -6.43
CA ILE A 106 -4.16 -4.18 -5.91
C ILE A 106 -3.70 -3.27 -7.06
N VAL A 107 -3.17 -3.86 -8.14
CA VAL A 107 -2.71 -3.09 -9.31
C VAL A 107 -3.89 -2.37 -9.98
N ALA A 108 -5.04 -3.03 -10.15
CA ALA A 108 -6.24 -2.41 -10.70
C ALA A 108 -6.70 -1.21 -9.83
N ALA A 109 -6.63 -1.33 -8.51
CA ALA A 109 -6.99 -0.25 -7.60
C ALA A 109 -6.00 0.91 -7.66
N ALA A 110 -4.70 0.63 -7.81
CA ALA A 110 -3.68 1.65 -8.04
C ALA A 110 -3.95 2.43 -9.35
N GLN A 111 -4.31 1.72 -10.43
CA GLN A 111 -4.71 2.35 -11.70
C GLN A 111 -5.97 3.22 -11.53
N ALA A 112 -7.01 2.71 -10.86
CA ALA A 112 -8.25 3.43 -10.62
C ALA A 112 -8.04 4.69 -9.74
N ALA A 113 -7.10 4.62 -8.78
CA ALA A 113 -6.67 5.76 -7.97
C ALA A 113 -5.77 6.76 -8.70
N LYS A 114 -5.43 6.48 -9.97
CA LYS A 114 -4.49 7.26 -10.80
C LYS A 114 -3.11 7.38 -10.13
N CYS A 115 -2.68 6.32 -9.45
CA CYS A 115 -1.36 6.23 -8.87
C CYS A 115 -0.34 5.85 -9.94
N ARG A 116 0.77 6.60 -9.99
CA ARG A 116 1.94 6.22 -10.81
C ARG A 116 2.77 5.15 -10.12
N TYR A 117 2.77 5.12 -8.79
CA TYR A 117 3.59 4.21 -8.01
C TYR A 117 2.74 3.31 -7.10
N LEU A 118 3.14 2.05 -6.97
CA LEU A 118 2.66 1.09 -5.98
C LEU A 118 3.79 0.80 -4.99
N LEU A 119 3.59 1.11 -3.71
CA LEU A 119 4.52 0.78 -2.64
C LEU A 119 4.19 -0.60 -2.08
N SER A 120 4.98 -1.62 -2.41
CA SER A 120 4.78 -2.98 -1.93
C SER A 120 6.07 -3.79 -1.93
N GLU A 121 6.23 -4.65 -0.91
CA GLU A 121 7.30 -5.67 -0.85
C GLU A 121 6.93 -6.97 -1.60
N ASP A 122 5.64 -7.24 -1.81
CA ASP A 122 5.16 -8.53 -2.33
C ASP A 122 5.24 -8.63 -3.86
N PHE A 123 5.56 -7.53 -4.54
CA PHE A 123 5.73 -7.45 -5.99
C PHE A 123 7.21 -7.33 -6.38
N GLY A 124 7.54 -7.65 -7.64
CA GLY A 124 8.88 -7.39 -8.17
C GLY A 124 9.20 -5.90 -8.22
N ASP A 125 10.25 -5.46 -7.52
CA ASP A 125 10.69 -4.06 -7.53
C ASP A 125 11.03 -3.58 -8.95
N GLY A 126 10.53 -2.39 -9.32
CA GLY A 126 10.73 -1.81 -10.65
C GLY A 126 9.84 -2.38 -11.75
N GLN A 127 8.95 -3.33 -11.45
CA GLN A 127 7.97 -3.83 -12.41
C GLN A 127 6.92 -2.76 -12.75
N ASP A 128 6.58 -2.62 -14.04
CA ASP A 128 5.55 -1.69 -14.51
C ASP A 128 4.31 -2.47 -15.01
N TYR A 129 3.15 -2.14 -14.47
CA TYR A 129 1.85 -2.71 -14.84
C TYR A 129 0.98 -1.65 -15.52
N GLU A 130 1.25 -1.41 -16.81
CA GLU A 130 0.56 -0.43 -17.64
C GLU A 130 0.54 0.98 -17.04
N GLY A 131 1.69 1.46 -16.55
CA GLY A 131 1.84 2.80 -15.99
C GLY A 131 1.78 2.84 -14.46
N VAL A 132 1.58 1.72 -13.77
CA VAL A 132 1.81 1.60 -12.32
C VAL A 132 3.17 0.96 -12.08
N LEU A 133 4.14 1.75 -11.62
CA LEU A 133 5.48 1.28 -11.28
C LEU A 133 5.54 0.82 -9.82
N VAL A 134 5.95 -0.43 -9.62
CA VAL A 134 6.22 -0.97 -8.29
C VAL A 134 7.52 -0.39 -7.74
N ILE A 135 7.46 0.04 -6.48
CA ILE A 135 8.61 0.39 -5.68
C ILE A 135 8.52 -0.43 -4.39
N ASP A 136 9.51 -1.29 -4.14
CA ASP A 136 9.69 -1.87 -2.83
C ASP A 136 10.40 -0.84 -1.93
N PRO A 137 9.69 -0.27 -0.94
CA PRO A 137 10.27 0.77 -0.10
C PRO A 137 11.34 0.27 0.87
N PHE A 138 11.49 -1.05 1.04
CA PHE A 138 12.38 -1.66 2.01
C PHE A 138 13.69 -2.16 1.39
N SER A 139 13.75 -2.34 0.07
CA SER A 139 14.98 -2.69 -0.66
C SER A 139 15.70 -1.49 -1.30
N ARG A 140 15.03 -0.33 -1.44
CA ARG A 140 15.63 0.90 -1.99
C ARG A 140 16.16 1.88 -0.96
N ASP A 141 17.13 2.70 -1.37
CA ASP A 141 17.62 3.80 -0.54
C ASP A 141 16.50 4.84 -0.32
N PRO A 142 16.37 5.40 0.91
CA PRO A 142 15.46 6.51 1.19
C PRO A 142 15.45 7.66 0.20
N ALA A 143 16.62 8.08 -0.30
CA ALA A 143 16.74 9.17 -1.26
C ALA A 143 16.10 8.83 -2.62
N GLU A 144 16.01 7.55 -2.97
CA GLU A 144 15.50 7.08 -4.27
C GLU A 144 13.97 7.02 -4.31
N LEU A 145 13.28 7.10 -3.16
CA LEU A 145 11.81 7.06 -3.12
C LEU A 145 11.16 8.35 -3.61
N GLY A 146 11.93 9.43 -3.78
CA GLY A 146 11.41 10.75 -4.15
C GLY A 146 10.37 11.28 -3.15
N LEU A 147 10.55 10.94 -1.86
CA LEU A 147 9.71 11.35 -0.74
C LEU A 147 10.54 12.20 0.23
N ASP A 148 9.92 13.21 0.84
CA ASP A 148 10.55 13.93 1.94
C ASP A 148 10.39 13.15 3.25
N LEU A 149 11.38 12.32 3.57
CA LEU A 149 11.35 11.42 4.73
C LEU A 149 11.87 12.06 6.02
N ARG A 150 12.04 13.39 6.05
CA ARG A 150 12.39 14.12 7.28
C ARG A 150 11.23 14.10 8.26
N ASP A 151 11.54 14.02 9.55
CA ASP A 151 10.57 14.11 10.66
C ASP A 151 10.08 15.55 10.87
#